data_AF-A0A1H3EML0-F1
#
_entry.id   AF-A0A1H3EML0-F1
#
_cell.length_a   1.000
_cell.length_b   1.000
_cell.length_c   1.000
_cell.angle_alpha   90.00
_cell.angle_beta   90.00
_cell.angle_gamma   90.00
#
_symmetry.space_group_name_H-M   'P 1'
#
loop_
_entity.id
_entity.type
_entity.pdbx_description
1 polymer ?
#
loop_
_entity_poly.entity_id
_entity_poly.type
_entity_poly.pdbx_seq_one_letter_code
_entity_poly.pdbx_strand_id
1 'polypeptide(L)'
;MSDERRSDRLTDVYADRIGTPRTDDEVRGYWLFALGVVLTFLGVILYTAGNAGGSGPGAVNYAYRQFGVVLSGIGAPVVMLGSIVRFPLRKRATTLATIGTGICVVAIAWFVVVYPGSWTPGAGHTGVMALYALGILLIALAGAIVPIVTDPVYEEHEQLQETAAGTTAELEETETRVRELEEELAATEGELESVRSSRARFELYEDAADEYRWRLRHRNGNVIADSGQGYSSRQKCQQGMHSVMRNALGAGVLRIEPAASAADGEAADDGDDATDGDDVSDEEDTAAAGDGTAADVSVPDDADDPDLAVPSESVASQSRFELFEDTAGEWRWRLRHDNGNVLGDSGEGYASRPNAVRAMNGVRSHVASADYLRIDPTAFELYRDAAGEYRWRLIHENGEILADSGQGYSSRSKARQGIESVRSNATDAPLETLDDE
;
A
#
# COMPACT_ATOMS: atom_id res chain seq x y z
N MET A 1 -12.05 -5.18 -17.36
CA MET A 1 -12.29 -4.82 -18.78
C MET A 1 -12.07 -3.33 -18.92
N SER A 2 -10.82 -2.94 -19.14
CA SER A 2 -10.42 -1.57 -19.46
C SER A 2 -10.88 -1.25 -20.88
N ASP A 3 -11.94 -0.47 -21.00
CA ASP A 3 -12.43 0.07 -22.25
C ASP A 3 -11.46 1.18 -22.69
N GLU A 4 -10.30 0.80 -23.20
CA GLU A 4 -9.37 1.70 -23.91
C GLU A 4 -10.10 2.23 -25.13
N ARG A 5 -10.88 3.30 -24.95
CA ARG A 5 -11.35 4.14 -26.05
C ARG A 5 -10.11 4.61 -26.77
N ARG A 6 -9.82 3.98 -27.91
CA ARG A 6 -8.80 4.39 -28.89
C ARG A 6 -8.94 5.90 -29.08
N SER A 7 -8.05 6.67 -28.44
CA SER A 7 -8.08 8.12 -28.56
C SER A 7 -7.94 8.47 -30.04
N ASP A 8 -8.94 9.14 -30.58
CA ASP A 8 -8.91 9.57 -31.97
C ASP A 8 -7.85 10.67 -32.08
N ARG A 9 -7.00 10.65 -33.13
CA ARG A 9 -5.91 11.64 -33.28
C ARG A 9 -6.42 13.08 -33.22
N LEU A 10 -7.66 13.30 -33.64
CA LEU A 10 -8.33 14.60 -33.60
C LEU A 10 -8.65 15.05 -32.17
N THR A 11 -8.95 14.12 -31.27
CA THR A 11 -9.18 14.35 -29.84
C THR A 11 -7.86 14.68 -29.14
N ASP A 12 -6.78 13.95 -29.45
CA ASP A 12 -5.46 14.22 -28.88
C ASP A 12 -4.96 15.62 -29.24
N VAL A 13 -5.07 16.00 -30.53
CA VAL A 13 -4.65 17.33 -31.01
C VAL A 13 -5.51 18.43 -30.37
N TYR A 14 -6.81 18.19 -30.19
CA TYR A 14 -7.69 19.15 -29.51
C TYR A 14 -7.29 19.33 -28.05
N ALA A 15 -7.06 18.23 -27.33
CA ALA A 15 -6.65 18.23 -25.93
C ALA A 15 -5.30 18.94 -25.72
N ASP A 16 -4.32 18.68 -26.58
CA ASP A 16 -2.99 19.27 -26.53
C ASP A 16 -2.99 20.80 -26.83
N ARG A 17 -3.89 21.27 -27.70
CA ARG A 17 -3.80 22.64 -28.25
C ARG A 17 -4.89 23.61 -27.81
N ILE A 18 -6.06 23.11 -27.40
CA ILE A 18 -7.23 23.94 -27.13
C ILE A 18 -7.68 23.77 -25.68
N GLY A 19 -7.77 22.53 -25.21
CA GLY A 19 -8.12 22.22 -23.82
C GLY A 19 -8.80 20.86 -23.68
N THR A 20 -9.05 20.46 -22.44
CA THR A 20 -9.70 19.19 -22.12
C THR A 20 -11.16 19.22 -22.59
N PRO A 21 -11.56 18.37 -23.56
CA PRO A 21 -12.93 18.36 -24.06
C PRO A 21 -13.89 17.87 -22.99
N ARG A 22 -15.09 18.48 -22.91
CA ARG A 22 -16.14 18.02 -21.99
C ARG A 22 -17.01 16.93 -22.59
N THR A 23 -17.15 16.91 -23.91
CA THR A 23 -17.92 15.91 -24.65
C THR A 23 -17.24 15.55 -25.97
N ASP A 24 -17.51 14.35 -26.50
CA ASP A 24 -17.00 13.92 -27.81
C ASP A 24 -17.53 14.81 -28.97
N ASP A 25 -18.75 15.34 -28.81
CA ASP A 25 -19.39 16.20 -29.80
C ASP A 25 -18.72 17.59 -29.87
N GLU A 26 -18.11 18.08 -28.78
CA GLU A 26 -17.35 19.33 -28.78
C GLU A 26 -16.18 19.28 -29.77
N VAL A 27 -15.40 18.20 -29.72
CA VAL A 27 -14.23 17.98 -30.59
C VAL A 27 -14.65 17.84 -32.04
N ARG A 28 -15.67 17.02 -32.31
CA ARG A 28 -16.20 16.82 -33.68
C ARG A 28 -16.79 18.11 -34.25
N GLY A 29 -17.55 18.85 -33.44
CA GLY A 29 -18.13 20.13 -33.81
C GLY A 29 -17.06 21.17 -34.14
N TYR A 30 -15.98 21.23 -33.36
CA TYR A 30 -14.85 22.10 -33.64
C TYR A 30 -14.19 21.80 -34.99
N TRP A 31 -13.85 20.53 -35.26
CA TRP A 31 -13.21 20.16 -36.51
C TRP A 31 -14.12 20.35 -37.73
N LEU A 32 -15.43 20.08 -37.59
CA LEU A 32 -16.42 20.40 -38.63
C LEU A 32 -16.50 21.91 -38.89
N PHE A 33 -16.52 22.72 -37.85
CA PHE A 33 -16.51 24.19 -37.98
C PHE A 33 -15.24 24.66 -38.71
N ALA A 34 -14.06 24.20 -38.26
CA ALA A 34 -12.78 24.55 -38.88
C ALA A 34 -12.73 24.14 -40.36
N LEU A 35 -13.19 22.92 -40.68
CA LEU A 35 -13.29 22.44 -42.06
C LEU A 35 -14.22 23.32 -42.89
N GLY A 36 -15.41 23.65 -42.38
CA GLY A 36 -16.36 24.51 -43.08
C GLY A 36 -15.79 25.90 -43.37
N VAL A 37 -15.06 26.48 -42.42
CA VAL A 37 -14.37 27.77 -42.60
C VAL A 37 -13.33 27.66 -43.71
N VAL A 38 -12.47 26.63 -43.68
CA VAL A 38 -11.44 26.40 -44.71
C VAL A 38 -12.08 26.22 -46.10
N LEU A 39 -13.13 25.41 -46.21
CA LEU A 39 -13.86 25.21 -47.47
C LEU A 39 -14.45 26.51 -48.01
N THR A 40 -15.02 27.33 -47.10
CA THR A 40 -15.60 28.62 -47.48
C THR A 40 -14.55 29.57 -48.03
N PHE A 41 -13.43 29.74 -47.32
CA PHE A 41 -12.33 30.61 -47.75
C PHE A 41 -11.67 30.11 -49.03
N LEU A 42 -11.40 28.80 -49.13
CA LEU A 42 -10.84 28.21 -50.35
C LEU A 42 -11.77 28.44 -51.54
N GLY A 43 -13.07 28.28 -51.36
CA GLY A 43 -14.06 28.56 -52.40
C GLY A 43 -14.03 30.01 -52.88
N VAL A 44 -13.93 30.97 -51.96
CA VAL A 44 -13.82 32.41 -52.29
C VAL A 44 -12.52 32.69 -53.06
N ILE A 45 -11.40 32.10 -52.66
CA ILE A 45 -10.11 32.24 -53.35
C ILE A 45 -10.19 31.70 -54.79
N LEU A 46 -10.77 30.52 -55.00
CA LEU A 46 -10.91 29.95 -56.34
C LEU A 46 -11.87 30.78 -57.21
N TYR A 47 -12.99 31.25 -56.63
CA TYR A 47 -13.94 32.09 -57.35
C TYR A 47 -13.31 33.42 -57.80
N THR A 48 -12.58 34.08 -56.90
CA THR A 48 -11.88 35.34 -57.21
C THR A 48 -10.76 35.13 -58.23
N ALA A 49 -9.96 34.06 -58.13
CA ALA A 49 -8.95 33.71 -59.11
C ALA A 49 -9.55 33.45 -60.51
N GLY A 50 -10.67 32.74 -60.58
CA GLY A 50 -11.39 32.52 -61.83
C GLY A 50 -11.99 33.80 -62.43
N ASN A 51 -12.30 34.82 -61.61
CA ASN A 51 -12.78 36.13 -62.06
C ASN A 51 -11.66 37.10 -62.44
N ALA A 52 -10.46 36.96 -61.87
CA ALA A 52 -9.32 37.85 -62.10
C ALA A 52 -8.76 37.81 -63.53
N GLY A 53 -9.27 36.92 -64.40
CA GLY A 53 -9.01 36.97 -65.84
C GLY A 53 -7.55 36.75 -66.22
N GLY A 54 -6.85 35.84 -65.51
CA GLY A 54 -5.52 35.42 -65.94
C GLY A 54 -5.55 34.87 -67.37
N SER A 55 -4.44 35.05 -68.11
CA SER A 55 -4.23 34.70 -69.53
C SER A 55 -4.39 33.21 -69.91
N GLY A 56 -5.03 32.41 -69.07
CA GLY A 56 -5.27 30.99 -69.28
C GLY A 56 -6.52 30.68 -70.12
N PRO A 57 -6.68 29.42 -70.57
CA PRO A 57 -7.84 28.99 -71.34
C PRO A 57 -9.16 29.26 -70.60
N GLY A 58 -10.20 29.69 -71.32
CA GLY A 58 -11.51 29.98 -70.72
C GLY A 58 -12.11 28.81 -69.91
N ALA A 59 -11.81 27.57 -70.29
CA ALA A 59 -12.20 26.37 -69.56
C ALA A 59 -11.58 26.28 -68.15
N VAL A 60 -10.34 26.75 -67.98
CA VAL A 60 -9.64 26.75 -66.69
C VAL A 60 -10.26 27.80 -65.75
N ASN A 61 -10.48 29.01 -66.25
CA ASN A 61 -11.13 30.08 -65.48
C ASN A 61 -12.56 29.70 -65.08
N TYR A 62 -13.28 28.97 -65.94
CA TYR A 62 -14.59 28.41 -65.62
C TYR A 62 -14.53 27.38 -64.48
N ALA A 63 -13.60 26.42 -64.56
CA ALA A 63 -13.44 25.40 -63.51
C ALA A 63 -13.16 26.04 -62.13
N TYR A 64 -12.29 27.04 -62.07
CA TYR A 64 -12.02 27.79 -60.83
C TYR A 64 -13.27 28.42 -60.22
N ARG A 65 -14.13 29.05 -61.04
CA ARG A 65 -15.39 29.63 -60.56
C ARG A 65 -16.35 28.55 -60.07
N GLN A 66 -16.48 27.46 -60.83
CA GLN A 66 -17.38 26.36 -60.49
C GLN A 66 -16.98 25.69 -59.17
N PHE A 67 -15.72 25.33 -59.00
CA PHE A 67 -15.21 24.80 -57.73
C PHE A 67 -15.30 25.83 -56.61
N GLY A 68 -15.06 27.10 -56.91
CA GLY A 68 -15.20 28.18 -55.95
C GLY A 68 -16.59 28.22 -55.32
N VAL A 69 -17.64 28.20 -56.13
CA VAL A 69 -19.01 28.25 -55.58
C VAL A 69 -19.44 26.94 -54.95
N VAL A 70 -19.01 25.79 -55.47
CA VAL A 70 -19.30 24.50 -54.82
C VAL A 70 -18.69 24.47 -53.40
N LEU A 71 -17.42 24.83 -53.25
CA LEU A 71 -16.74 24.80 -51.95
C LEU A 71 -17.33 25.84 -50.99
N SER A 72 -17.60 27.07 -51.43
CA SER A 72 -18.26 28.06 -50.57
C SER A 72 -19.70 27.67 -50.22
N GLY A 73 -20.43 27.06 -51.16
CA GLY A 73 -21.79 26.60 -50.95
C GLY A 73 -21.88 25.45 -49.95
N ILE A 74 -20.91 24.52 -49.95
CA ILE A 74 -20.81 23.44 -48.96
C ILE A 74 -20.27 23.96 -47.63
N GLY A 75 -19.31 24.89 -47.67
CA GLY A 75 -18.65 25.42 -46.48
C GLY A 75 -19.64 26.08 -45.50
N ALA A 76 -20.57 26.90 -46.00
CA ALA A 76 -21.56 27.59 -45.16
C ALA A 76 -22.43 26.66 -44.28
N PRO A 77 -23.12 25.63 -44.81
CA PRO A 77 -23.90 24.71 -43.98
C PRO A 77 -23.01 23.82 -43.10
N VAL A 78 -21.78 23.50 -43.51
CA VAL A 78 -20.83 22.76 -42.66
C VAL A 78 -20.38 23.59 -41.45
N VAL A 79 -20.15 24.90 -41.62
CA VAL A 79 -19.89 25.83 -40.50
C VAL A 79 -21.06 25.83 -39.52
N MET A 80 -22.30 25.94 -40.03
CA MET A 80 -23.49 25.92 -39.19
C MET A 80 -23.63 24.57 -38.47
N LEU A 81 -23.44 23.45 -39.15
CA LEU A 81 -23.46 22.10 -38.54
C LEU A 81 -22.41 21.97 -37.44
N GLY A 82 -21.17 22.38 -37.71
CA GLY A 82 -20.08 22.35 -36.71
C GLY A 82 -20.40 23.19 -35.48
N SER A 83 -20.99 24.38 -35.67
CA SER A 83 -21.42 25.23 -34.56
C SER A 83 -22.53 24.61 -33.70
N ILE A 84 -23.46 23.87 -34.32
CA ILE A 84 -24.57 23.20 -33.62
C ILE A 84 -24.06 21.96 -32.87
N VAL A 85 -23.24 21.13 -33.52
CA VAL A 85 -22.66 19.91 -32.92
C VAL A 85 -21.74 20.24 -31.75
N ARG A 86 -21.10 21.42 -31.76
CA ARG A 86 -20.23 21.85 -30.65
C ARG A 86 -20.99 22.06 -29.35
N PHE A 87 -22.28 22.36 -29.41
CA PHE A 87 -23.11 22.43 -28.21
C PHE A 87 -23.61 21.03 -27.85
N PRO A 88 -23.75 20.70 -26.55
CA PRO A 88 -24.28 19.42 -26.08
C PRO A 88 -25.80 19.35 -26.31
N LEU A 89 -26.22 19.36 -27.58
CA LEU A 89 -27.61 19.28 -27.98
C LEU A 89 -28.05 17.81 -28.08
N ARG A 90 -29.35 17.56 -27.86
CA ARG A 90 -29.90 16.22 -28.02
C ARG A 90 -29.66 15.71 -29.46
N LYS A 91 -29.47 14.40 -29.60
CA LYS A 91 -29.28 13.71 -30.89
C LYS A 91 -30.27 14.14 -31.98
N ARG A 92 -31.51 14.48 -31.62
CA ARG A 92 -32.54 14.97 -32.55
C ARG A 92 -32.14 16.29 -33.25
N ALA A 93 -31.55 17.24 -32.53
CA ALA A 93 -31.06 18.50 -33.10
C ALA A 93 -29.93 18.23 -34.10
N THR A 94 -28.94 17.44 -33.69
CA THR A 94 -27.79 17.06 -34.53
C THR A 94 -28.22 16.31 -35.79
N THR A 95 -29.15 15.36 -35.67
CA THR A 95 -29.72 14.65 -36.83
C THR A 95 -30.43 15.60 -37.78
N LEU A 96 -31.25 16.53 -37.26
CA LEU A 96 -31.96 17.50 -38.09
C LEU A 96 -31.00 18.45 -38.83
N ALA A 97 -29.95 18.93 -38.15
CA ALA A 97 -28.90 19.75 -38.76
C ALA A 97 -28.11 18.97 -39.83
N THR A 98 -27.84 17.68 -39.59
CA THR A 98 -27.16 16.81 -40.56
C THR A 98 -28.01 16.58 -41.80
N ILE A 99 -29.33 16.35 -41.63
CA ILE A 99 -30.28 16.23 -42.75
C ILE A 99 -30.33 17.53 -43.55
N GLY A 100 -30.44 18.69 -42.89
CA GLY A 100 -30.43 19.99 -43.55
C GLY A 100 -29.14 20.23 -44.36
N THR A 101 -28.00 19.87 -43.80
CA THR A 101 -26.70 19.93 -44.48
C THR A 101 -26.66 19.02 -45.71
N GLY A 102 -27.17 17.79 -45.60
CA GLY A 102 -27.30 16.87 -46.73
C GLY A 102 -28.17 17.43 -47.86
N ILE A 103 -29.29 18.09 -47.52
CA ILE A 103 -30.16 18.76 -48.50
C ILE A 103 -29.41 19.89 -49.22
N CYS A 104 -28.61 20.69 -48.51
CA CYS A 104 -27.76 21.70 -49.13
C CYS A 104 -26.76 21.09 -50.12
N VAL A 105 -26.11 19.98 -49.77
CA VAL A 105 -25.16 19.27 -50.67
C VAL A 105 -25.88 18.76 -51.93
N VAL A 106 -27.08 18.18 -51.78
CA VAL A 106 -27.90 17.75 -52.93
C VAL A 106 -28.29 18.94 -53.81
N ALA A 107 -28.67 20.07 -53.22
CA ALA A 107 -28.98 21.29 -53.96
C ALA A 107 -27.78 21.81 -54.75
N ILE A 108 -26.56 21.74 -54.20
CA ILE A 108 -25.32 22.14 -54.89
C ILE A 108 -24.97 21.17 -56.03
N ALA A 109 -25.14 19.87 -55.82
CA ALA A 109 -24.95 18.89 -56.89
C ALA A 109 -25.94 19.13 -58.04
N TRP A 110 -27.21 19.39 -57.71
CA TRP A 110 -28.23 19.73 -58.70
C TRP A 110 -27.92 21.07 -59.39
N PHE A 111 -27.44 22.06 -58.64
CA PHE A 111 -26.98 23.34 -59.18
C PHE A 111 -25.94 23.13 -60.29
N VAL A 112 -24.93 22.29 -60.05
CA VAL A 112 -23.86 22.03 -61.01
C VAL A 112 -24.39 21.39 -62.31
N VAL A 113 -25.40 20.52 -62.21
CA VAL A 113 -26.04 19.89 -63.37
C VAL A 113 -26.85 20.89 -64.19
N VAL A 114 -27.56 21.81 -63.53
CA VAL A 114 -28.42 22.80 -64.20
C VAL A 114 -27.59 23.92 -64.86
N TYR A 115 -26.40 24.23 -64.32
CA TYR A 115 -25.54 25.31 -64.81
C TYR A 115 -24.15 24.82 -65.27
N PRO A 116 -24.06 24.07 -66.38
CA PRO A 116 -22.80 23.51 -66.86
C PRO A 116 -21.88 24.51 -67.59
N GLY A 117 -22.32 25.75 -67.85
CA GLY A 117 -21.49 26.71 -68.62
C GLY A 117 -21.87 28.19 -68.57
N SER A 118 -22.98 28.59 -67.95
CA SER A 118 -23.36 30.01 -67.89
C SER A 118 -24.14 30.35 -66.62
N TRP A 119 -23.48 31.08 -65.70
CA TRP A 119 -24.13 31.67 -64.52
C TRP A 119 -24.55 33.09 -64.88
N THR A 120 -25.74 33.25 -65.44
CA THR A 120 -26.32 34.57 -65.67
C THR A 120 -27.15 34.99 -64.46
N PRO A 121 -26.95 36.21 -63.89
CA PRO A 121 -27.66 36.68 -62.69
C PRO A 121 -29.20 36.74 -62.77
N GLY A 122 -29.79 36.53 -63.96
CA GLY A 122 -31.25 36.61 -64.18
C GLY A 122 -31.95 35.27 -64.45
N ALA A 123 -31.22 34.16 -64.56
CA ALA A 123 -31.78 32.85 -64.95
C ALA A 123 -31.68 31.82 -63.83
N GLY A 124 -31.98 32.20 -62.59
CA GLY A 124 -31.92 31.33 -61.41
C GLY A 124 -33.01 30.25 -61.42
N HIS A 125 -32.64 28.99 -61.15
CA HIS A 125 -33.56 27.87 -61.10
C HIS A 125 -34.18 27.84 -59.72
N THR A 126 -35.41 28.35 -59.60
CA THR A 126 -36.13 28.52 -58.33
C THR A 126 -36.14 27.25 -57.48
N GLY A 127 -36.24 26.07 -58.10
CA GLY A 127 -36.21 24.79 -57.38
C GLY A 127 -34.89 24.49 -56.66
N VAL A 128 -33.74 24.88 -57.24
CA VAL A 128 -32.42 24.66 -56.63
C VAL A 128 -32.24 25.58 -55.44
N MET A 129 -32.61 26.86 -55.60
CA MET A 129 -32.56 27.86 -54.54
C MET A 129 -33.51 27.50 -53.39
N ALA A 130 -34.72 27.06 -53.70
CA ALA A 130 -35.70 26.61 -52.69
C ALA A 130 -35.17 25.40 -51.91
N LEU A 131 -34.54 24.43 -52.58
CA LEU A 131 -33.97 23.26 -51.91
C LEU A 131 -32.80 23.64 -51.00
N TYR A 132 -31.90 24.50 -51.46
CA TYR A 132 -30.79 24.99 -50.63
C TYR A 132 -31.30 25.79 -49.43
N ALA A 133 -32.27 26.69 -49.64
CA ALA A 133 -32.90 27.47 -48.57
C ALA A 133 -33.64 26.58 -47.55
N LEU A 134 -34.30 25.51 -48.00
CA LEU A 134 -34.91 24.52 -47.12
C LEU A 134 -33.86 23.83 -46.24
N GLY A 135 -32.72 23.45 -46.82
CA GLY A 135 -31.61 22.88 -46.06
C GLY A 135 -31.10 23.83 -44.97
N ILE A 136 -30.84 25.10 -45.32
CA ILE A 136 -30.42 26.14 -44.36
C ILE A 136 -31.48 26.37 -43.28
N LEU A 137 -32.76 26.40 -43.64
CA LEU A 137 -33.87 26.54 -42.69
C LEU A 137 -33.89 25.39 -41.68
N LEU A 138 -33.72 24.15 -42.12
CA LEU A 138 -33.67 23.00 -41.20
C LEU A 138 -32.48 23.08 -40.23
N ILE A 139 -31.31 23.51 -40.71
CA ILE A 139 -30.13 23.72 -39.85
C ILE A 139 -30.41 24.84 -38.83
N ALA A 140 -31.01 25.96 -39.27
CA ALA A 140 -31.36 27.06 -38.37
C ALA A 140 -32.40 26.64 -37.32
N LEU A 141 -33.43 25.87 -37.70
CA LEU A 141 -34.43 25.32 -36.79
C LEU A 141 -33.80 24.35 -35.77
N ALA A 142 -32.86 23.52 -36.20
CA ALA A 142 -32.11 22.62 -35.34
C ALA A 142 -31.31 23.35 -34.26
N GLY A 143 -30.66 24.47 -34.61
CA GLY A 143 -29.87 25.27 -33.67
C GLY A 143 -30.70 26.22 -32.79
N ALA A 144 -31.81 26.77 -33.30
CA ALA A 144 -32.58 27.81 -32.61
C ALA A 144 -33.82 27.29 -31.88
N ILE A 145 -34.56 26.34 -32.47
CA ILE A 145 -35.87 25.92 -31.93
C ILE A 145 -35.76 24.65 -31.11
N VAL A 146 -35.00 23.66 -31.58
CA VAL A 146 -34.88 22.38 -30.86
C VAL A 146 -34.40 22.58 -29.42
N PRO A 147 -33.40 23.43 -29.11
CA PRO A 147 -32.96 23.65 -27.73
C PRO A 147 -34.00 24.35 -26.85
N ILE A 148 -34.93 25.12 -27.42
CA ILE A 148 -35.98 25.82 -26.67
C ILE A 148 -37.13 24.87 -26.32
N VAL A 149 -37.50 24.00 -27.26
CA VAL A 149 -38.64 23.09 -27.10
C VAL A 149 -38.26 21.79 -26.39
N THR A 150 -36.96 21.52 -26.32
CA THR A 150 -36.42 20.30 -25.74
C THR A 150 -35.81 20.65 -24.40
N ASP A 151 -36.43 20.17 -23.31
CA ASP A 151 -36.00 20.53 -21.94
C ASP A 151 -34.48 20.45 -21.75
N PRO A 152 -33.87 21.47 -21.13
CA PRO A 152 -32.46 21.45 -20.80
C PRO A 152 -32.19 20.28 -19.85
N VAL A 153 -31.08 19.59 -20.09
CA VAL A 153 -30.61 18.41 -19.37
C VAL A 153 -30.30 18.80 -17.91
N TYR A 154 -31.32 18.81 -17.04
CA TYR A 154 -31.15 18.92 -15.59
C TYR A 154 -30.93 17.56 -14.92
N GLU A 155 -31.41 16.46 -15.52
CA GLU A 155 -31.27 15.11 -14.96
C GLU A 155 -29.80 14.69 -14.78
N GLU A 156 -28.89 15.11 -15.68
CA GLU A 156 -27.47 14.76 -15.59
C GLU A 156 -26.72 15.62 -14.55
N HIS A 157 -27.19 16.85 -14.30
CA HIS A 157 -26.62 17.70 -13.26
C HIS A 157 -27.00 17.25 -11.85
N GLU A 158 -28.25 16.82 -11.65
CA GLU A 158 -28.68 16.23 -10.37
C GLU A 158 -27.92 14.93 -10.09
N GLN A 159 -27.76 14.04 -11.09
CA GLN A 159 -26.98 12.81 -10.93
C GLN A 159 -25.49 13.07 -10.65
N LEU A 160 -24.89 14.06 -11.31
CA LEU A 160 -23.51 14.45 -11.04
C LEU A 160 -23.34 15.06 -9.65
N GLN A 161 -24.31 15.85 -9.18
CA GLN A 161 -24.31 16.38 -7.82
C GLN A 161 -24.51 15.27 -6.78
N GLU A 162 -25.40 14.32 -7.04
CA GLU A 162 -25.64 13.16 -6.19
C GLU A 162 -24.41 12.24 -6.13
N THR A 163 -23.75 12.00 -7.26
CA THR A 163 -22.51 11.21 -7.31
C THR A 163 -21.37 11.92 -6.57
N ALA A 164 -21.21 13.25 -6.76
CA ALA A 164 -20.22 14.03 -6.04
C ALA A 164 -20.50 14.08 -4.54
N ALA A 165 -21.77 14.18 -4.14
CA ALA A 165 -22.20 14.10 -2.75
C ALA A 165 -21.91 12.69 -2.17
N GLY A 166 -22.13 11.63 -2.95
CA GLY A 166 -21.80 10.26 -2.57
C GLY A 166 -20.30 10.06 -2.34
N THR A 167 -19.46 10.48 -3.29
CA THR A 167 -17.99 10.37 -3.17
C THR A 167 -17.44 11.19 -2.01
N THR A 168 -18.01 12.37 -1.73
CA THR A 168 -17.58 13.18 -0.58
C THR A 168 -17.98 12.53 0.74
N ALA A 169 -19.17 11.94 0.84
CA ALA A 169 -19.59 11.18 2.02
C ALA A 169 -18.70 9.94 2.25
N GLU A 170 -18.36 9.18 1.21
CA GLU A 170 -17.44 8.03 1.31
C GLU A 170 -16.03 8.44 1.76
N LEU A 171 -15.54 9.60 1.30
CA LEU A 171 -14.25 10.15 1.74
C LEU A 171 -14.29 10.55 3.22
N GLU A 172 -15.36 11.20 3.68
CA GLU A 172 -15.52 11.57 5.10
C GLU A 172 -15.61 10.33 6.01
N GLU A 173 -16.31 9.28 5.56
CA GLU A 173 -16.36 7.99 6.26
C GLU A 173 -14.97 7.35 6.33
N THR A 174 -14.24 7.32 5.20
CA THR A 174 -12.89 6.76 5.14
C THR A 174 -11.92 7.54 6.02
N GLU A 175 -11.97 8.88 6.00
CA GLU A 175 -11.14 9.73 6.86
C GLU A 175 -11.43 9.48 8.35
N THR A 176 -12.70 9.28 8.70
CA THR A 176 -13.10 8.91 10.06
C THR A 176 -12.54 7.55 10.46
N ARG A 177 -12.61 6.56 9.56
CA ARG A 177 -12.06 5.22 9.80
C ARG A 177 -10.55 5.24 9.95
N VAL A 178 -9.84 6.04 9.15
CA VAL A 178 -8.38 6.22 9.27
C VAL A 178 -8.03 6.84 10.62
N ARG A 179 -8.74 7.88 11.05
CA ARG A 179 -8.50 8.52 12.35
C ARG A 179 -8.69 7.55 13.52
N GLU A 180 -9.75 6.72 13.48
CA GLU A 180 -10.00 5.68 14.48
C GLU A 180 -8.87 4.65 14.52
N LEU A 181 -8.39 4.20 13.34
CA LEU A 181 -7.27 3.27 13.23
C LEU A 181 -5.94 3.87 13.73
N GLU A 182 -5.70 5.17 13.46
CA GLU A 182 -4.53 5.87 13.98
C GLU A 182 -4.55 5.97 15.52
N GLU A 183 -5.71 6.20 16.12
CA GLU A 183 -5.88 6.19 17.59
C GLU A 183 -5.66 4.79 18.18
N GLU A 184 -6.20 3.75 17.55
CA GLU A 184 -6.00 2.35 17.95
C GLU A 184 -4.52 1.93 17.84
N LEU A 185 -3.85 2.34 16.75
CA LEU A 185 -2.41 2.12 16.56
C LEU A 185 -1.61 2.82 17.65
N ALA A 186 -1.88 4.10 17.93
CA ALA A 186 -1.19 4.85 18.97
C ALA A 186 -1.37 4.24 20.36
N ALA A 187 -2.57 3.72 20.66
CA ALA A 187 -2.83 3.00 21.92
C ALA A 187 -2.02 1.69 21.98
N THR A 188 -2.00 0.92 20.90
CA THR A 188 -1.24 -0.33 20.79
C THR A 188 0.26 -0.09 20.89
N GLU A 189 0.78 0.95 20.24
CA GLU A 189 2.17 1.37 20.33
C GLU A 189 2.53 1.79 21.76
N GLY A 190 1.66 2.52 22.45
CA GLY A 190 1.84 2.86 23.86
C GLY A 190 1.88 1.63 24.77
N GLU A 191 1.02 0.64 24.54
CA GLU A 191 1.06 -0.64 25.24
C GLU A 191 2.37 -1.39 24.96
N LEU A 192 2.77 -1.47 23.70
CA LEU A 192 4.02 -2.10 23.26
C LEU A 192 5.25 -1.40 23.86
N GLU A 193 5.27 -0.07 23.91
CA GLU A 193 6.33 0.71 24.54
C GLU A 193 6.35 0.44 26.06
N SER A 194 5.19 0.34 26.70
CA SER A 194 5.11 -0.03 28.11
C SER A 194 5.70 -1.42 28.39
N VAL A 195 5.44 -2.39 27.50
CA VAL A 195 5.99 -3.76 27.56
C VAL A 195 7.50 -3.77 27.27
N ARG A 196 7.95 -2.98 26.29
CA ARG A 196 9.37 -2.79 25.96
C ARG A 196 10.13 -2.05 27.05
N SER A 197 9.47 -1.17 27.81
CA SER A 197 10.05 -0.36 28.88
C SER A 197 10.41 -1.16 30.15
N SER A 198 10.48 -2.48 30.09
CA SER A 198 10.80 -3.32 31.25
C SER A 198 12.27 -3.29 31.63
N ARG A 199 12.47 -3.36 32.95
CA ARG A 199 13.46 -2.56 33.70
C ARG A 199 14.58 -3.40 34.31
N ALA A 200 14.99 -4.46 33.63
CA ALA A 200 16.05 -5.33 34.14
C ALA A 200 17.21 -5.42 33.15
N ARG A 201 18.43 -5.55 33.68
CA ARG A 201 19.68 -5.64 32.92
C ARG A 201 20.40 -6.91 33.31
N PHE A 202 20.94 -7.61 32.31
CA PHE A 202 21.88 -8.68 32.57
C PHE A 202 23.27 -8.12 32.88
N GLU A 203 23.82 -8.52 34.02
CA GLU A 203 25.19 -8.26 34.44
C GLU A 203 25.99 -9.56 34.35
N LEU A 204 26.99 -9.59 33.47
CA LEU A 204 27.98 -10.66 33.39
C LEU A 204 29.20 -10.25 34.22
N TYR A 205 29.66 -11.14 35.10
CA TYR A 205 30.80 -10.90 35.98
C TYR A 205 31.60 -12.19 36.21
N GLU A 206 32.85 -12.02 36.63
CA GLU A 206 33.73 -13.11 37.07
C GLU A 206 33.67 -13.20 38.59
N ASP A 207 33.55 -14.41 39.14
CA ASP A 207 33.50 -14.64 40.58
C ASP A 207 34.91 -14.85 41.18
N ALA A 208 34.98 -15.07 42.49
CA ALA A 208 36.25 -15.27 43.20
C ALA A 208 36.95 -16.60 42.87
N ALA A 209 36.32 -17.48 42.07
CA ALA A 209 36.84 -18.76 41.62
C ALA A 209 37.25 -18.72 40.13
N ASP A 210 37.36 -17.52 39.54
CA ASP A 210 37.64 -17.30 38.11
C ASP A 210 36.59 -17.94 37.18
N GLU A 211 35.36 -18.13 37.68
CA GLU A 211 34.22 -18.62 36.90
C GLU A 211 33.32 -17.45 36.46
N TYR A 212 32.79 -17.54 35.24
CA TYR A 212 31.89 -16.52 34.68
C TYR A 212 30.46 -16.77 35.13
N ARG A 213 29.79 -15.75 35.65
CA ARG A 213 28.38 -15.79 36.06
C ARG A 213 27.60 -14.65 35.45
N TRP A 214 26.30 -14.85 35.28
CA TRP A 214 25.38 -13.77 34.90
C TRP A 214 24.34 -13.59 36.02
N ARG A 215 23.87 -12.35 36.22
CA ARG A 215 22.70 -12.04 37.04
C ARG A 215 21.79 -11.04 36.34
N LEU A 216 20.48 -11.23 36.46
CA LEU A 216 19.47 -10.30 35.98
C LEU A 216 19.10 -9.34 37.11
N ARG A 217 19.43 -8.05 36.98
CA ARG A 217 19.16 -7.03 37.99
C ARG A 217 18.06 -6.10 37.52
N HIS A 218 17.02 -5.93 38.33
CA HIS A 218 16.00 -4.90 38.11
C HIS A 218 16.54 -3.50 38.44
N ARG A 219 15.97 -2.44 37.87
CA ARG A 219 16.39 -1.03 38.07
C ARG A 219 16.33 -0.56 39.53
N ASN A 220 15.53 -1.23 40.37
CA ASN A 220 15.46 -0.94 41.80
C ASN A 220 16.63 -1.56 42.59
N GLY A 221 17.56 -2.23 41.91
CA GLY A 221 18.73 -2.87 42.51
C GLY A 221 18.53 -4.35 42.85
N ASN A 222 17.30 -4.87 42.79
CA ASN A 222 17.02 -6.25 43.17
C ASN A 222 17.54 -7.25 42.12
N VAL A 223 18.17 -8.32 42.58
CA VAL A 223 18.53 -9.45 41.71
C VAL A 223 17.27 -10.30 41.52
N ILE A 224 16.91 -10.56 40.27
CA ILE A 224 15.72 -11.34 39.92
C ILE A 224 16.10 -12.80 39.60
N ALA A 225 17.27 -13.01 39.00
CA ALA A 225 17.77 -14.34 38.61
C ALA A 225 19.30 -14.32 38.51
N ASP A 226 19.94 -15.48 38.64
CA ASP A 226 21.34 -15.68 38.25
C ASP A 226 21.58 -17.06 37.61
N SER A 227 22.81 -17.28 37.16
CA SER A 227 23.19 -18.49 36.44
C SER A 227 23.14 -19.77 37.27
N GLY A 228 23.10 -19.70 38.60
CA GLY A 228 23.13 -20.83 39.54
C GLY A 228 24.46 -21.59 39.58
N GLN A 229 25.18 -21.62 38.45
CA GLN A 229 26.46 -22.26 38.24
C GLN A 229 27.44 -21.27 37.61
N GLY A 230 28.73 -21.50 37.85
CA GLY A 230 29.80 -20.77 37.20
C GLY A 230 30.15 -21.44 35.87
N TYR A 231 30.37 -20.61 34.85
CA TYR A 231 30.77 -21.06 33.52
C TYR A 231 32.29 -20.92 33.38
N SER A 232 32.92 -21.92 32.75
CA SER A 232 34.36 -21.92 32.46
C SER A 232 34.82 -20.86 31.43
N SER A 233 33.90 -20.14 30.80
CA SER A 233 34.25 -19.08 29.83
C SER A 233 33.11 -18.08 29.66
N ARG A 234 33.48 -16.83 29.32
CA ARG A 234 32.54 -15.75 29.00
C ARG A 234 31.54 -16.15 27.89
N GLN A 235 32.01 -16.84 26.85
CA GLN A 235 31.17 -17.28 25.73
C GLN A 235 30.09 -18.27 26.18
N LYS A 236 30.44 -19.25 27.02
CA LYS A 236 29.46 -20.21 27.58
C LYS A 236 28.44 -19.52 28.48
N CYS A 237 28.88 -18.52 29.27
CA CYS A 237 27.99 -17.70 30.08
C CYS A 237 27.00 -16.90 29.22
N GLN A 238 27.45 -16.33 28.10
CA GLN A 238 26.60 -15.61 27.14
C GLN A 238 25.60 -16.55 26.45
N GLN A 239 26.02 -17.76 26.06
CA GLN A 239 25.14 -18.78 25.50
C GLN A 239 24.05 -19.21 26.50
N GLY A 240 24.42 -19.39 27.78
CA GLY A 240 23.46 -19.66 28.86
C GLY A 240 22.42 -18.54 28.98
N MET A 241 22.86 -17.29 28.99
CA MET A 241 21.98 -16.10 29.03
C MET A 241 21.05 -16.00 27.81
N HIS A 242 21.57 -16.23 26.58
CA HIS A 242 20.75 -16.27 25.36
C HIS A 242 19.72 -17.40 25.39
N SER A 243 20.05 -18.54 25.99
CA SER A 243 19.11 -19.63 26.19
C SER A 243 17.99 -19.24 27.16
N VAL A 244 18.30 -18.50 28.24
CA VAL A 244 17.27 -17.96 29.16
C VAL A 244 16.37 -16.96 28.44
N MET A 245 16.91 -16.01 27.67
CA MET A 245 16.11 -15.03 26.93
C MET A 245 15.14 -15.68 25.93
N ARG A 246 15.59 -16.72 25.23
CA ARG A 246 14.78 -17.45 24.26
C ARG A 246 13.70 -18.30 24.91
N ASN A 247 14.03 -18.98 26.01
CA ASN A 247 13.17 -20.04 26.54
C ASN A 247 12.27 -19.58 27.71
N ALA A 248 12.58 -18.48 28.41
CA ALA A 248 11.73 -18.05 29.52
C ALA A 248 10.33 -17.62 29.04
N LEU A 249 10.22 -17.05 27.83
CA LEU A 249 8.96 -16.73 27.18
C LEU A 249 8.28 -18.02 26.71
N GLY A 250 7.41 -18.57 27.56
CA GLY A 250 6.63 -19.78 27.24
C GLY A 250 6.99 -21.01 28.08
N ALA A 251 7.99 -20.92 28.97
CA ALA A 251 8.32 -22.00 29.90
C ALA A 251 7.14 -22.36 30.81
N GLY A 252 6.78 -23.65 30.83
CA GLY A 252 5.76 -24.19 31.74
C GLY A 252 6.28 -24.24 33.19
N VAL A 253 5.37 -24.22 34.17
CA VAL A 253 5.72 -24.32 35.59
C VAL A 253 5.50 -25.75 36.08
N LEU A 254 6.47 -26.30 36.79
CA LEU A 254 6.43 -27.61 37.43
C LEU A 254 6.70 -27.46 38.92
N ARG A 255 5.84 -28.09 39.71
CA ARG A 255 5.95 -28.16 41.16
C ARG A 255 6.69 -29.44 41.52
N ILE A 256 7.77 -29.32 42.28
CA ILE A 256 8.46 -30.46 42.88
C ILE A 256 8.18 -30.39 44.37
N GLU A 257 7.36 -31.32 44.85
CA GLU A 257 7.08 -31.49 46.28
C GLU A 257 8.18 -32.36 46.91
N PRO A 258 8.69 -32.02 48.09
CA PRO A 258 9.63 -32.91 48.78
C PRO A 258 8.91 -34.21 49.14
N ALA A 259 9.57 -35.35 48.93
CA ALA A 259 9.03 -36.65 49.28
C ALA A 259 8.84 -36.74 50.80
N ALA A 260 7.61 -36.48 51.27
CA ALA A 260 7.24 -36.65 52.65
C ALA A 260 7.40 -38.14 53.02
N SER A 261 8.18 -38.40 54.07
CA SER A 261 8.31 -39.70 54.71
C SER A 261 6.92 -40.23 55.08
N ALA A 262 6.56 -41.38 54.53
CA ALA A 262 5.37 -42.12 54.91
C ALA A 262 5.42 -42.50 56.40
N ALA A 263 4.46 -41.99 57.17
CA ALA A 263 4.08 -42.52 58.48
C ALA A 263 2.66 -42.01 58.85
N ASP A 264 1.69 -42.91 58.63
CA ASP A 264 0.44 -43.22 59.36
C ASP A 264 -0.34 -42.14 60.15
N GLY A 265 -1.68 -42.15 59.96
CA GLY A 265 -2.62 -41.61 60.94
C GLY A 265 -4.04 -41.33 60.43
N GLU A 266 -4.86 -42.38 60.42
CA GLU A 266 -6.33 -42.42 60.25
C GLU A 266 -7.14 -41.33 61.01
N ALA A 267 -8.20 -40.78 60.39
CA ALA A 267 -9.59 -40.74 60.91
C ALA A 267 -10.46 -39.67 60.21
N ALA A 268 -11.66 -40.11 59.82
CA ALA A 268 -12.78 -39.32 59.30
C ALA A 268 -13.38 -38.36 60.35
N ASP A 269 -13.99 -37.26 59.92
CA ASP A 269 -15.23 -36.74 60.52
C ASP A 269 -15.96 -35.74 59.59
N ASP A 270 -17.26 -35.68 59.80
CA ASP A 270 -18.38 -35.22 59.01
C ASP A 270 -18.49 -33.73 58.62
N GLY A 271 -19.32 -33.46 57.61
CA GLY A 271 -20.55 -32.71 57.88
C GLY A 271 -20.79 -31.37 57.17
N ASP A 272 -21.88 -31.37 56.40
CA ASP A 272 -22.82 -30.27 56.09
C ASP A 272 -22.42 -29.11 55.16
N ASP A 273 -23.33 -28.52 54.38
CA ASP A 273 -24.69 -28.83 53.86
C ASP A 273 -25.09 -27.66 52.95
N ALA A 274 -26.12 -27.89 52.12
CA ALA A 274 -27.12 -26.93 51.61
C ALA A 274 -26.72 -26.01 50.43
N THR A 275 -27.20 -26.27 49.19
CA THR A 275 -28.53 -25.92 48.58
C THR A 275 -28.68 -24.41 48.34
N ASP A 276 -29.16 -23.86 47.22
CA ASP A 276 -30.18 -24.14 46.20
C ASP A 276 -29.75 -23.35 44.93
N GLY A 277 -30.19 -23.54 43.69
CA GLY A 277 -31.47 -24.02 43.15
C GLY A 277 -31.85 -23.10 41.97
N ASP A 278 -32.68 -23.63 41.05
CA ASP A 278 -33.39 -23.01 39.93
C ASP A 278 -32.66 -22.76 38.59
N ASP A 279 -33.22 -23.09 37.42
CA ASP A 279 -34.36 -23.96 37.06
C ASP A 279 -34.29 -24.23 35.54
N VAL A 280 -35.08 -25.21 35.14
CA VAL A 280 -35.26 -26.01 33.93
C VAL A 280 -35.70 -25.28 32.64
N SER A 281 -35.31 -25.82 31.48
CA SER A 281 -36.21 -26.28 30.38
C SER A 281 -35.35 -26.86 29.22
N ASP A 282 -35.41 -28.18 29.01
CA ASP A 282 -36.30 -28.90 28.06
C ASP A 282 -35.80 -28.71 26.60
N GLU A 283 -35.60 -29.71 25.76
CA GLU A 283 -36.24 -31.01 25.58
C GLU A 283 -35.38 -31.81 24.55
N GLU A 284 -35.29 -33.14 24.76
CA GLU A 284 -35.50 -34.22 23.76
C GLU A 284 -34.82 -34.17 22.36
N ASP A 285 -34.31 -35.23 21.72
CA ASP A 285 -34.42 -36.68 21.88
C ASP A 285 -33.48 -37.36 20.85
N THR A 286 -33.24 -38.66 21.05
CA THR A 286 -32.86 -39.72 20.11
C THR A 286 -31.39 -40.10 19.91
N ALA A 287 -30.98 -41.00 20.82
CA ALA A 287 -30.26 -42.27 20.62
C ALA A 287 -29.93 -42.75 19.19
N ALA A 288 -28.70 -43.25 18.98
CA ALA A 288 -28.36 -44.69 19.05
C ALA A 288 -27.11 -45.08 18.23
N ALA A 289 -26.15 -45.68 18.93
CA ALA A 289 -25.35 -46.89 18.61
C ALA A 289 -24.56 -47.06 17.29
N GLY A 290 -23.32 -47.55 17.44
CA GLY A 290 -22.57 -48.37 16.46
C GLY A 290 -21.21 -47.76 16.09
N ASP A 291 -20.12 -48.14 16.74
CA ASP A 291 -19.22 -49.28 16.43
C ASP A 291 -18.07 -48.93 15.46
N GLY A 292 -16.85 -49.25 15.89
CA GLY A 292 -15.88 -49.96 15.05
C GLY A 292 -14.90 -49.19 14.15
N THR A 293 -13.64 -49.18 14.59
CA THR A 293 -12.46 -49.63 13.81
C THR A 293 -11.80 -48.69 12.77
N ALA A 294 -10.64 -48.17 13.19
CA ALA A 294 -9.29 -48.17 12.59
C ALA A 294 -9.01 -48.17 11.05
N ALA A 295 -7.89 -47.48 10.75
CA ALA A 295 -6.99 -47.56 9.58
C ALA A 295 -7.47 -46.84 8.31
N ASP A 296 -6.66 -46.27 7.41
CA ASP A 296 -5.24 -45.91 7.24
C ASP A 296 -5.18 -45.27 5.82
N VAL A 297 -4.13 -44.52 5.51
CA VAL A 297 -3.63 -44.14 4.16
C VAL A 297 -4.25 -42.92 3.43
N SER A 298 -3.52 -41.80 3.53
CA SER A 298 -2.87 -41.01 2.45
C SER A 298 -3.53 -40.80 1.07
N VAL A 299 -3.64 -39.53 0.62
CA VAL A 299 -3.42 -39.04 -0.78
C VAL A 299 -2.98 -37.54 -0.75
N PRO A 300 -2.15 -37.03 -1.69
CA PRO A 300 -1.34 -35.80 -1.57
C PRO A 300 -1.78 -34.61 -2.47
N ASP A 301 -0.99 -33.53 -2.34
CA ASP A 301 -0.64 -32.39 -3.23
C ASP A 301 -1.66 -31.37 -3.79
N ASP A 302 -1.38 -30.12 -3.38
CA ASP A 302 -1.26 -28.86 -4.12
C ASP A 302 -2.46 -28.22 -4.85
N ALA A 303 -2.85 -27.02 -4.38
CA ALA A 303 -2.97 -25.80 -5.19
C ALA A 303 -3.27 -24.54 -4.32
N ASP A 304 -2.29 -23.63 -4.28
CA ASP A 304 -2.39 -22.15 -4.39
C ASP A 304 -3.30 -21.31 -3.44
N ASP A 305 -2.66 -20.78 -2.37
CA ASP A 305 -2.44 -19.37 -1.96
C ASP A 305 -3.59 -18.31 -2.01
N PRO A 306 -3.51 -17.16 -1.29
CA PRO A 306 -2.94 -16.84 0.04
C PRO A 306 -4.03 -16.26 0.97
N ASP A 307 -3.89 -16.37 2.30
CA ASP A 307 -4.29 -15.25 3.16
C ASP A 307 -3.66 -15.30 4.55
N LEU A 308 -2.81 -14.30 4.79
CA LEU A 308 -2.55 -13.66 6.08
C LEU A 308 -2.26 -14.59 7.27
N ALA A 309 -1.01 -15.07 7.34
CA ALA A 309 -0.46 -15.58 8.59
C ALA A 309 -0.29 -14.44 9.59
N VAL A 310 -1.33 -14.22 10.41
CA VAL A 310 -1.12 -13.87 11.82
C VAL A 310 -0.03 -14.80 12.37
N PRO A 311 1.02 -14.29 13.04
CA PRO A 311 2.02 -15.16 13.63
C PRO A 311 1.41 -15.89 14.83
N SER A 312 0.75 -17.00 14.56
CA SER A 312 0.16 -17.89 15.56
C SER A 312 0.80 -19.26 15.48
N GLU A 313 2.07 -19.37 15.87
CA GLU A 313 2.56 -20.54 16.60
C GLU A 313 3.64 -20.08 17.59
N SER A 314 3.31 -20.12 18.87
CA SER A 314 4.29 -20.04 19.94
C SER A 314 5.31 -21.15 19.75
N VAL A 315 6.59 -20.80 19.53
CA VAL A 315 7.67 -21.78 19.63
C VAL A 315 7.56 -22.41 21.02
N ALA A 316 7.20 -23.69 21.08
CA ALA A 316 7.08 -24.39 22.35
C ALA A 316 8.41 -24.29 23.09
N SER A 317 8.40 -23.66 24.28
CA SER A 317 9.60 -23.52 25.09
C SER A 317 10.15 -24.90 25.44
N GLN A 318 11.43 -25.14 25.11
CA GLN A 318 12.18 -26.34 25.49
C GLN A 318 12.68 -26.29 26.94
N SER A 319 12.01 -25.51 27.79
CA SER A 319 12.40 -25.28 29.17
C SER A 319 11.19 -25.15 30.08
N ARG A 320 11.42 -25.42 31.36
CA ARG A 320 10.41 -25.49 32.39
C ARG A 320 10.96 -24.90 33.70
N PHE A 321 10.15 -24.08 34.36
CA PHE A 321 10.42 -23.63 35.71
C PHE A 321 10.10 -24.73 36.70
N GLU A 322 11.04 -25.10 37.54
CA GLU A 322 10.84 -26.02 38.65
C GLU A 322 10.82 -25.23 39.96
N LEU A 323 9.72 -25.34 40.70
CA LEU A 323 9.53 -24.74 42.01
C LEU A 323 9.66 -25.83 43.09
N PHE A 324 10.59 -25.66 44.02
CA PHE A 324 10.90 -26.66 45.04
C PHE A 324 11.25 -25.99 46.38
N GLU A 325 11.07 -26.72 47.47
CA GLU A 325 11.56 -26.34 48.82
C GLU A 325 12.93 -26.99 49.04
N ASP A 326 13.90 -26.21 49.51
CA ASP A 326 15.24 -26.71 49.80
C ASP A 326 15.33 -27.37 51.18
N THR A 327 16.50 -27.93 51.51
CA THR A 327 16.73 -28.60 52.80
C THR A 327 16.69 -27.67 54.02
N ALA A 328 16.65 -26.35 53.81
CA ALA A 328 16.54 -25.34 54.84
C ALA A 328 15.08 -24.83 55.03
N GLY A 329 14.12 -25.37 54.27
CA GLY A 329 12.73 -24.94 54.30
C GLY A 329 12.46 -23.65 53.50
N GLU A 330 13.41 -23.24 52.65
CA GLU A 330 13.28 -22.06 51.80
C GLU A 330 12.77 -22.47 50.41
N TRP A 331 11.88 -21.67 49.83
CA TRP A 331 11.36 -21.88 48.48
C TRP A 331 12.33 -21.35 47.43
N ARG A 332 12.68 -22.18 46.45
CA ARG A 332 13.55 -21.81 45.33
C ARG A 332 12.90 -22.18 44.01
N TRP A 333 13.32 -21.49 42.94
CA TRP A 333 12.96 -21.85 41.58
C TRP A 333 14.22 -22.04 40.73
N ARG A 334 14.15 -22.91 39.74
CA ARG A 334 15.19 -23.06 38.71
C ARG A 334 14.56 -23.21 37.33
N LEU A 335 15.15 -22.60 36.31
CA LEU A 335 14.78 -22.79 34.92
C LEU A 335 15.63 -23.93 34.35
N ARG A 336 15.00 -25.05 34.00
CA ARG A 336 15.68 -26.22 33.44
C ARG A 336 15.29 -26.39 31.98
N HIS A 337 16.29 -26.58 31.12
CA HIS A 337 16.09 -26.99 29.73
C HIS A 337 15.76 -28.48 29.68
N ASP A 338 15.02 -28.93 28.66
CA ASP A 338 14.67 -30.33 28.43
C ASP A 338 15.88 -31.28 28.32
N ASN A 339 17.09 -30.76 28.06
CA ASN A 339 18.34 -31.52 28.08
C ASN A 339 18.89 -31.77 29.50
N GLY A 340 18.20 -31.30 30.54
CA GLY A 340 18.57 -31.44 31.95
C GLY A 340 19.41 -30.29 32.51
N ASN A 341 19.94 -29.39 31.68
CA ASN A 341 20.78 -28.28 32.14
C ASN A 341 19.96 -27.20 32.85
N VAL A 342 20.48 -26.72 33.98
CA VAL A 342 19.94 -25.54 34.67
C VAL A 342 20.44 -24.31 33.92
N LEU A 343 19.49 -23.55 33.37
CA LEU A 343 19.78 -22.33 32.63
C LEU A 343 19.93 -21.13 33.56
N GLY A 344 19.19 -21.10 34.68
CA GLY A 344 19.30 -20.10 35.75
C GLY A 344 18.45 -20.49 36.96
N ASP A 345 18.71 -19.87 38.11
CA ASP A 345 17.97 -20.08 39.34
C ASP A 345 17.68 -18.78 40.12
N SER A 346 16.99 -18.94 41.24
CA SER A 346 16.54 -17.81 42.07
C SER A 346 17.65 -17.05 42.78
N GLY A 347 18.86 -17.59 42.89
CA GLY A 347 20.01 -17.04 43.60
C GLY A 347 19.90 -17.03 45.12
N GLU A 348 18.69 -16.85 45.61
CA GLU A 348 18.32 -16.81 47.02
C GLU A 348 17.14 -17.74 47.32
N GLY A 349 17.00 -18.11 48.59
CA GLY A 349 15.84 -18.81 49.12
C GLY A 349 14.75 -17.82 49.53
N TYR A 350 13.50 -18.11 49.19
CA TYR A 350 12.35 -17.30 49.56
C TYR A 350 11.60 -17.92 50.75
N ALA A 351 11.21 -17.08 51.72
CA ALA A 351 10.46 -17.54 52.90
C ALA A 351 9.06 -18.13 52.60
N SER A 352 8.54 -17.98 51.37
CA SER A 352 7.22 -18.53 51.02
C SER A 352 7.06 -18.80 49.52
N ARG A 353 6.25 -19.81 49.18
CA ARG A 353 5.89 -20.16 47.81
C ARG A 353 5.40 -18.97 46.97
N PRO A 354 4.47 -18.12 47.45
CA PRO A 354 4.01 -16.96 46.66
C PRO A 354 5.13 -15.97 46.34
N ASN A 355 6.14 -15.81 47.21
CA ASN A 355 7.29 -14.94 46.94
C ASN A 355 8.14 -15.49 45.79
N ALA A 356 8.43 -16.79 45.81
CA ALA A 356 9.16 -17.46 44.74
C ALA A 356 8.41 -17.41 43.40
N VAL A 357 7.08 -17.55 43.40
CA VAL A 357 6.24 -17.42 42.20
C VAL A 357 6.25 -15.98 41.66
N ARG A 358 6.21 -14.96 42.53
CA ARG A 358 6.32 -13.56 42.10
C ARG A 358 7.70 -13.25 41.50
N ALA A 359 8.77 -13.77 42.09
CA ALA A 359 10.11 -13.64 41.54
C ALA A 359 10.24 -14.30 40.16
N MET A 360 9.74 -15.53 40.00
CA MET A 360 9.69 -16.26 38.74
C MET A 360 8.90 -15.50 37.65
N ASN A 361 7.70 -14.99 37.99
CA ASN A 361 6.90 -14.18 37.05
C ASN A 361 7.62 -12.87 36.69
N GLY A 362 8.42 -12.33 37.60
CA GLY A 362 9.35 -11.23 37.34
C GLY A 362 10.38 -11.60 36.27
N VAL A 363 11.04 -12.77 36.37
CA VAL A 363 11.98 -13.21 35.34
C VAL A 363 11.29 -13.30 33.98
N ARG A 364 10.13 -13.95 33.90
CA ARG A 364 9.40 -14.12 32.62
C ARG A 364 9.01 -12.80 31.96
N SER A 365 8.62 -11.78 32.75
CA SER A 365 8.22 -10.48 32.23
C SER A 365 9.39 -9.56 31.88
N HIS A 366 10.54 -9.72 32.53
CA HIS A 366 11.69 -8.83 32.37
C HIS A 366 12.76 -9.36 31.41
N VAL A 367 12.81 -10.66 31.13
CA VAL A 367 13.90 -11.23 30.33
C VAL A 367 13.80 -10.88 28.84
N ALA A 368 12.58 -10.74 28.32
CA ALA A 368 12.30 -10.47 26.91
C ALA A 368 12.78 -9.08 26.46
N SER A 369 12.85 -8.15 27.41
CA SER A 369 13.17 -6.72 27.23
C SER A 369 14.50 -6.32 27.88
N ALA A 370 15.26 -7.28 28.42
CA ALA A 370 16.51 -6.98 29.09
C ALA A 370 17.64 -6.69 28.10
N ASP A 371 18.09 -5.43 28.04
CA ASP A 371 19.30 -5.04 27.32
C ASP A 371 20.57 -5.59 28.00
N TYR A 372 21.56 -6.01 27.18
CA TYR A 372 22.88 -6.39 27.66
C TYR A 372 23.88 -5.23 27.51
N LEU A 373 24.74 -5.00 28.51
CA LEU A 373 25.84 -4.05 28.40
C LEU A 373 27.02 -4.71 27.66
N ARG A 374 27.14 -4.48 26.35
CA ARG A 374 28.36 -4.81 25.58
C ARG A 374 29.38 -3.69 25.77
N ILE A 375 30.58 -4.03 26.24
CA ILE A 375 31.78 -3.31 25.81
C ILE A 375 32.43 -4.25 24.80
N ASP A 376 32.28 -3.96 23.50
CA ASP A 376 33.24 -4.41 22.50
C ASP A 376 34.34 -3.36 22.45
N PRO A 377 35.56 -3.66 22.92
CA PRO A 377 36.69 -2.75 22.71
C PRO A 377 37.18 -2.89 21.25
N THR A 378 36.37 -2.45 20.30
CA THR A 378 36.84 -2.16 18.94
C THR A 378 37.22 -0.69 18.86
N ALA A 379 38.41 -0.39 18.36
CA ALA A 379 38.95 0.97 18.30
C ALA A 379 39.34 1.33 16.87
N PHE A 380 39.01 2.56 16.46
CA PHE A 380 39.52 3.12 15.22
C PHE A 380 40.93 3.64 15.45
N GLU A 381 41.93 3.00 14.84
CA GLU A 381 43.27 3.55 14.73
C GLU A 381 43.36 4.45 13.49
N LEU A 382 43.68 5.73 13.69
CA LEU A 382 43.94 6.68 12.62
C LEU A 382 45.44 6.93 12.53
N TYR A 383 46.03 6.59 11.39
CA TYR A 383 47.46 6.65 11.14
C TYR A 383 47.76 7.32 9.80
N ARG A 384 49.03 7.68 9.58
CA ARG A 384 49.51 8.23 8.32
C ARG A 384 50.35 7.15 7.62
N ASP A 385 50.05 6.87 6.36
CA ASP A 385 50.78 5.87 5.59
C ASP A 385 52.12 6.40 5.06
N ALA A 386 52.88 5.52 4.41
CA ALA A 386 54.19 5.85 3.84
C ALA A 386 54.12 6.87 2.69
N ALA A 387 52.96 7.02 2.04
CA ALA A 387 52.72 8.02 0.99
C ALA A 387 52.34 9.39 1.57
N GLY A 388 52.17 9.49 2.89
CA GLY A 388 51.83 10.72 3.58
C GLY A 388 50.34 11.02 3.61
N GLU A 389 49.49 10.05 3.29
CA GLU A 389 48.02 10.14 3.37
C GLU A 389 47.53 9.59 4.71
N TYR A 390 46.37 10.07 5.17
CA TYR A 390 45.74 9.62 6.41
C TYR A 390 44.78 8.47 6.13
N ARG A 391 44.87 7.39 6.90
CA ARG A 391 43.98 6.22 6.81
C ARG A 391 43.45 5.85 8.19
N TRP A 392 42.37 5.09 8.22
CA TRP A 392 41.84 4.53 9.44
C TRP A 392 41.65 3.01 9.28
N ARG A 393 41.75 2.29 10.40
CA ARG A 393 41.41 0.87 10.51
C ARG A 393 40.65 0.63 11.81
N LEU A 394 39.62 -0.22 11.76
CA LEU A 394 38.90 -0.68 12.93
C LEU A 394 39.57 -1.97 13.43
N ILE A 395 40.07 -1.94 14.66
CA ILE A 395 40.83 -3.04 15.24
C ILE A 395 40.04 -3.59 16.42
N HIS A 396 39.97 -4.92 16.51
CA HIS A 396 39.42 -5.65 17.66
C HIS A 396 40.52 -5.92 18.71
N GLU A 397 40.16 -6.16 19.98
CA GLU A 397 41.14 -6.36 21.06
C GLU A 397 42.12 -7.53 20.87
N ASN A 398 41.77 -8.49 20.01
CA ASN A 398 42.64 -9.60 19.60
C ASN A 398 43.72 -9.19 18.56
N GLY A 399 43.73 -7.92 18.14
CA GLY A 399 44.64 -7.37 17.13
C GLY A 399 44.18 -7.55 15.68
N GLU A 400 42.99 -8.11 15.47
CA GLU A 400 42.41 -8.32 14.15
C GLU A 400 41.87 -7.02 13.56
N ILE A 401 42.15 -6.78 12.28
CA ILE A 401 41.60 -5.63 11.56
C ILE A 401 40.25 -6.05 10.98
N LEU A 402 39.19 -5.46 11.50
CA LEU A 402 37.81 -5.75 11.10
C LEU A 402 37.38 -4.95 9.87
N ALA A 403 37.90 -3.75 9.71
CA ALA A 403 37.62 -2.89 8.57
C ALA A 403 38.75 -1.87 8.35
N ASP A 404 38.92 -1.40 7.13
CA ASP A 404 39.82 -0.29 6.81
C ASP A 404 39.15 0.73 5.88
N SER A 405 39.79 1.89 5.73
CA SER A 405 39.22 3.00 4.96
C SER A 405 39.13 2.77 3.45
N GLY A 406 39.71 1.69 2.92
CA GLY A 406 39.82 1.36 1.48
C GLY A 406 40.68 2.33 0.65
N GLN A 407 40.76 3.60 1.06
CA GLN A 407 41.44 4.70 0.38
C GLN A 407 42.19 5.61 1.38
N GLY A 408 43.18 6.35 0.87
CA GLY A 408 43.93 7.37 1.61
C GLY A 408 43.25 8.74 1.57
N TYR A 409 43.22 9.44 2.70
CA TYR A 409 42.69 10.79 2.80
C TYR A 409 43.81 11.84 2.86
N SER A 410 43.60 12.96 2.18
CA SER A 410 44.55 14.08 2.15
C SER A 410 44.73 14.82 3.50
N SER A 411 43.83 14.63 4.47
CA SER A 411 43.96 15.24 5.80
C SER A 411 43.34 14.42 6.91
N ARG A 412 43.85 14.60 8.14
CA ARG A 412 43.33 13.94 9.35
C ARG A 412 41.86 14.22 9.61
N SER A 413 41.39 15.44 9.30
CA SER A 413 39.99 15.82 9.49
C SER A 413 39.06 15.07 8.53
N LYS A 414 39.48 14.87 7.27
CA LYS A 414 38.71 14.08 6.29
C LYS A 414 38.64 12.61 6.68
N ALA A 415 39.76 12.04 7.16
CA ALA A 415 39.76 10.68 7.68
C ALA A 415 38.82 10.49 8.88
N ARG A 416 38.73 11.47 9.79
CA ARG A 416 37.75 11.44 10.90
C ARG A 416 36.30 11.51 10.43
N GLN A 417 36.00 12.32 9.43
CA GLN A 417 34.66 12.38 8.84
C GLN A 417 34.28 11.04 8.19
N GLY A 418 35.24 10.35 7.56
CA GLY A 418 35.03 8.99 7.06
C GLY A 418 34.68 7.99 8.17
N ILE A 419 35.37 8.04 9.32
CA ILE A 419 35.04 7.20 10.48
C ILE A 419 33.62 7.47 10.96
N GLU A 420 33.22 8.74 11.08
CA GLU A 420 31.89 9.10 11.55
C GLU A 420 30.79 8.65 10.58
N SER A 421 31.04 8.75 9.27
CA SER A 421 30.11 8.23 8.25
C SER A 421 29.94 6.71 8.32
N VAL A 422 31.00 5.96 8.62
CA VAL A 422 30.87 4.51 8.83
C VAL A 422 30.08 4.24 10.10
N ARG A 423 30.33 4.98 11.19
CA ARG A 423 29.58 4.84 12.44
C ARG A 423 28.09 5.11 12.26
N SER A 424 27.70 6.11 11.46
CA SER A 424 26.30 6.46 11.24
C SER A 424 25.58 5.50 10.32
N ASN A 425 26.25 4.98 9.29
CA ASN A 425 25.59 4.23 8.22
C ASN A 425 25.69 2.71 8.40
N ALA A 426 26.66 2.21 9.17
CA ALA A 426 26.86 0.77 9.34
C ALA A 426 25.74 0.09 10.16
N THR A 427 25.02 0.84 10.99
CA THR A 427 23.93 0.28 11.82
C THR A 427 22.70 -0.08 11.01
N ASP A 428 22.43 0.65 9.93
CA ASP A 428 21.18 0.55 9.16
C ASP A 428 21.39 0.02 7.72
N ALA A 429 22.59 -0.46 7.40
CA ALA A 429 22.91 -0.94 6.05
C ALA A 429 22.27 -2.32 5.79
N PRO A 430 21.36 -2.45 4.80
CA PRO A 430 20.81 -3.74 4.42
C PRO A 430 21.89 -4.62 3.78
N LEU A 431 21.96 -5.88 4.20
CA LEU A 431 22.85 -6.89 3.61
C LEU A 431 22.16 -7.48 2.39
N GLU A 432 22.70 -7.21 1.20
CA GLU A 432 22.30 -7.86 -0.04
C GLU A 432 23.27 -9.03 -0.30
N THR A 433 22.82 -10.26 -0.05
CA THR A 433 23.55 -11.47 -0.44
C THR A 433 23.20 -11.81 -1.89
N LEU A 434 24.15 -11.57 -2.78
CA LEU A 434 24.10 -12.07 -4.16
C LEU A 434 24.56 -13.53 -4.10
N ASP A 435 23.62 -14.48 -4.11
CA ASP A 435 23.97 -15.89 -4.27
C ASP A 435 24.21 -16.16 -5.77
N ASP A 436 25.42 -16.64 -6.06
CA ASP A 436 25.92 -16.91 -7.41
C ASP A 436 25.07 -17.97 -8.14
N GLU A 437 24.58 -17.63 -9.35
CA GLU A 437 24.18 -18.60 -10.39
C GLU A 437 25.39 -19.21 -11.11
#